data_AF-A0A6A5UFC9-F1
#
_entry.id   AF-A0A6A5UFC9-F1
#
_cell.length_a   1.000
_cell.length_b   1.000
_cell.length_c   1.000
_cell.angle_alpha   90.00
_cell.angle_beta   90.00
_cell.angle_gamma   90.00
#
_symmetry.space_group_name_H-M   'P 1'
#
loop_
_entity.id
_entity.type
_entity.pdbx_description
1 polymer ?
#
loop_
_entity_poly.entity_id
_entity_poly.type
_entity_poly.pdbx_seq_one_letter_code
_entity_poly.pdbx_strand_id
1 'polypeptide(L)'
;MSLVDKIIRSTYVVTGVDIAIAILTILKIIIERLGLPSIPLVVCTDLYSLYECLVKLGTTNKKRLIIDIMALRQSNMLLIRVEGSVQRPTE
;
A
#
# COMPACT_ATOMS: atom_id res chain seq x y z
N MET A 1 -6.06 -26.23 -3.07
CA MET A 1 -5.84 -25.21 -2.03
C MET A 1 -6.93 -25.35 -1.00
N SER A 2 -6.59 -25.78 0.20
CA SER A 2 -7.55 -26.12 1.25
C SER A 2 -8.20 -24.85 1.83
N LEU A 3 -9.35 -25.01 2.50
CA LEU A 3 -10.02 -23.90 3.19
C LEU A 3 -9.11 -23.27 4.26
N VAL A 4 -8.27 -24.07 4.93
CA VAL A 4 -7.30 -23.60 5.92
C VAL A 4 -6.21 -22.74 5.30
N ASP A 5 -5.66 -23.09 4.13
CA ASP A 5 -4.69 -22.23 3.40
C ASP A 5 -5.30 -20.84 3.09
N LYS A 6 -6.58 -20.84 2.71
CA LYS A 6 -7.32 -19.62 2.38
C LYS A 6 -7.58 -18.73 3.59
N ILE A 7 -7.80 -19.31 4.76
CA ILE A 7 -8.01 -18.59 6.04
C ILE A 7 -6.67 -18.03 6.53
N ILE A 8 -5.62 -18.85 6.56
CA ILE A 8 -4.27 -18.45 6.99
C ILE A 8 -3.77 -17.25 6.19
N ARG A 9 -3.91 -17.28 4.86
CA ARG A 9 -3.54 -16.16 3.99
C ARG A 9 -4.33 -14.88 4.30
N SER A 10 -5.63 -15.01 4.56
CA SER A 10 -6.50 -13.86 4.89
C SER A 10 -6.06 -13.20 6.19
N THR A 11 -5.81 -14.00 7.23
CA THR A 11 -5.35 -13.49 8.53
C THR A 11 -3.99 -12.82 8.42
N TYR A 12 -3.04 -13.43 7.69
CA TYR A 12 -1.72 -12.86 7.47
C TYR A 12 -1.76 -11.47 6.83
N VAL A 13 -2.61 -11.28 5.79
CA VAL A 13 -2.77 -9.98 5.12
C VAL A 13 -3.33 -8.94 6.07
N VAL A 14 -4.38 -9.26 6.83
CA VAL A 14 -5.02 -8.31 7.77
C VAL A 14 -4.01 -7.88 8.84
N THR A 15 -3.36 -8.83 9.50
CA THR A 15 -2.34 -8.53 10.52
C THR A 15 -1.17 -7.73 9.94
N GLY A 16 -0.74 -8.04 8.71
CA GLY A 16 0.30 -7.29 8.02
C GLY A 16 -0.07 -5.82 7.77
N VAL A 17 -1.32 -5.55 7.38
CA VAL A 17 -1.82 -4.18 7.17
C VAL A 17 -1.89 -3.41 8.49
N ASP A 18 -2.39 -4.02 9.56
CA ASP A 18 -2.48 -3.39 10.89
C ASP A 18 -1.09 -3.01 11.42
N ILE A 19 -0.11 -3.92 11.30
CA ILE A 19 1.29 -3.66 11.67
C ILE A 19 1.87 -2.52 10.82
N ALA A 20 1.62 -2.51 9.52
CA ALA A 20 2.12 -1.47 8.64
C ALA A 20 1.56 -0.08 8.99
N ILE A 21 0.26 0.01 9.35
CA ILE A 21 -0.37 1.25 9.81
C ILE A 21 0.23 1.69 11.16
N ALA A 22 0.46 0.75 12.09
CA ALA A 22 1.08 1.06 13.37
C ALA A 22 2.49 1.62 13.18
N ILE A 23 3.33 0.98 12.36
CA ILE A 23 4.68 1.45 12.03
C ILE A 23 4.62 2.83 11.36
N LEU A 24 3.73 3.02 10.39
CA LEU A 24 3.56 4.31 9.70
C LEU A 24 3.23 5.44 10.69
N THR A 25 2.31 5.16 11.62
CA THR A 25 1.86 6.14 12.62
C THR A 25 3.00 6.49 13.59
N ILE A 26 3.71 5.48 14.08
CA ILE A 26 4.86 5.67 14.97
C ILE A 26 5.95 6.48 14.26
N LEU A 27 6.28 6.11 13.02
CA LEU A 27 7.31 6.79 12.23
C LEU A 27 6.93 8.25 11.98
N LYS A 28 5.66 8.54 11.67
CA LYS A 28 5.15 9.90 11.54
C LYS A 28 5.36 10.73 12.80
N ILE A 29 4.98 10.19 13.96
CA ILE A 29 5.17 10.87 15.25
C ILE A 29 6.65 11.16 15.47
N ILE A 30 7.54 10.20 15.20
CA ILE A 30 9.00 10.39 15.36
C ILE A 30 9.51 11.50 14.43
N ILE A 31 9.17 11.45 13.14
CA ILE A 31 9.58 12.46 12.13
C ILE A 31 9.11 13.86 12.56
N GLU A 32 7.85 14.00 12.99
CA GLU A 32 7.30 15.26 13.48
C GLU A 32 8.03 15.77 14.73
N ARG A 33 8.32 14.88 15.69
CA ARG A 33 9.04 15.24 16.93
C ARG A 33 10.49 15.64 16.66
N LEU A 34 11.13 15.07 15.65
CA LEU A 34 12.49 15.40 15.25
C LEU A 34 12.55 16.61 14.29
N GLY A 35 11.40 17.16 13.86
CA GLY A 35 11.35 18.27 12.91
C GLY A 35 11.88 17.92 11.52
N LEU A 36 11.83 16.64 11.16
CA LEU A 36 12.31 16.13 9.88
C LEU A 36 11.23 16.28 8.80
N PRO A 37 11.63 16.43 7.52
CA PRO A 37 10.67 16.43 6.41
C PRO A 37 9.93 15.09 6.33
N SER A 38 8.68 15.13 5.85
CA SER A 38 7.85 13.93 5.70
C SER A 38 8.52 12.92 4.77
N ILE A 39 8.78 11.71 5.26
CA ILE A 39 9.35 10.62 4.46
C ILE A 39 8.18 9.77 3.94
N PRO A 40 8.03 9.59 2.62
CA PRO A 40 7.02 8.70 2.06
C PRO A 40 7.36 7.25 2.41
N LEU A 41 6.46 6.58 3.15
CA LEU A 41 6.59 5.16 3.47
C LEU A 41 5.73 4.34 2.50
N VAL A 42 6.36 3.43 1.77
CA VAL A 42 5.69 2.53 0.83
C VAL A 42 5.57 1.13 1.43
N VAL A 43 4.34 0.64 1.56
CA VAL A 43 4.05 -0.72 2.04
C VAL A 43 3.89 -1.64 0.82
N CYS A 44 4.82 -2.58 0.66
CA CYS A 44 4.77 -3.57 -0.41
C CYS A 44 4.09 -4.85 0.10
N THR A 45 2.87 -5.11 -0.37
CA THR A 45 2.15 -6.37 -0.12
C THR A 45 1.73 -7.00 -1.44
N ASP A 46 1.57 -8.31 -1.46
CA ASP A 46 1.01 -9.00 -2.64
C ASP A 46 -0.45 -8.56 -2.85
N LEU A 47 -0.66 -7.78 -3.90
CA LEU A 47 -1.97 -7.26 -4.30
C LEU A 47 -2.99 -8.37 -4.56
N TYR A 48 -2.53 -9.54 -5.02
CA TYR A 48 -3.40 -10.69 -5.28
C TYR A 48 -3.95 -11.27 -3.96
N SER A 49 -3.09 -11.48 -2.96
CA SER A 49 -3.49 -11.91 -1.62
C SER A 49 -4.41 -10.90 -0.93
N LEU A 50 -4.17 -9.60 -1.14
CA LEU A 50 -5.05 -8.52 -0.65
C LEU A 50 -6.43 -8.55 -1.31
N TYR A 51 -6.49 -8.66 -2.63
CA TYR A 51 -7.75 -8.81 -3.37
C TYR A 51 -8.52 -10.07 -2.93
N GLU A 52 -7.83 -11.20 -2.79
CA GLU A 52 -8.45 -12.46 -2.34
C GLU A 52 -9.01 -12.33 -0.92
N CYS A 53 -8.28 -11.65 -0.01
CA CYS A 53 -8.72 -11.36 1.35
C CYS A 53 -10.00 -10.49 1.34
N LEU A 54 -9.99 -9.38 0.62
CA LEU A 54 -11.10 -8.41 0.59
C LEU A 54 -12.36 -8.99 -0.06
N VAL A 55 -12.20 -9.80 -1.10
CA VAL A 55 -13.32 -10.53 -1.73
C VAL A 55 -13.94 -11.54 -0.76
N LYS A 56 -13.13 -12.24 0.05
CA LYS A 56 -13.62 -13.22 1.03
C LYS A 56 -14.28 -12.56 2.25
N LEU A 57 -13.80 -11.39 2.66
CA LEU A 57 -14.36 -10.65 3.79
C LEU A 57 -15.72 -10.01 3.47
N GLY A 58 -16.14 -10.02 2.20
CA GLY A 58 -17.45 -9.51 1.76
C GLY A 58 -17.60 -7.99 1.86
N THR A 59 -16.52 -7.26 2.15
CA THR A 59 -16.56 -5.85 2.56
C THR A 59 -16.70 -4.85 1.42
N THR A 60 -16.62 -5.28 0.15
CA THR A 60 -16.82 -4.39 -1.02
C THR A 60 -17.22 -5.14 -2.28
N ASN A 61 -18.00 -4.49 -3.15
CA ASN A 61 -18.27 -4.97 -4.52
C ASN A 61 -16.94 -5.14 -5.27
N LYS A 62 -16.61 -6.38 -5.71
CA LYS A 62 -15.39 -6.74 -6.48
C LYS A 62 -14.94 -5.67 -7.48
N LYS A 63 -15.90 -5.07 -8.20
CA LYS A 63 -15.66 -4.04 -9.21
C LYS A 63 -15.02 -2.76 -8.63
N ARG A 64 -15.49 -2.29 -7.47
CA ARG A 64 -14.98 -1.06 -6.84
C ARG A 64 -13.58 -1.28 -6.27
N LEU A 65 -13.35 -2.46 -5.68
CA LEU A 65 -12.05 -2.85 -5.15
C LEU A 65 -10.97 -2.96 -6.23
N ILE A 66 -11.30 -3.49 -7.40
CA ILE A 66 -10.36 -3.53 -8.54
C ILE A 66 -9.98 -2.11 -8.98
N ILE A 67 -10.94 -1.18 -8.99
CA ILE A 67 -10.69 0.23 -9.31
C ILE A 67 -9.75 0.85 -8.27
N ASP A 68 -10.01 0.65 -6.98
CA ASP A 68 -9.19 1.19 -5.89
C ASP A 68 -7.75 0.64 -5.95
N ILE A 69 -7.60 -0.65 -6.19
CA ILE A 69 -6.29 -1.31 -6.36
C ILE A 69 -5.57 -0.81 -7.63
N MET A 70 -6.26 -0.62 -8.75
CA MET A 70 -5.70 -0.07 -9.98
C MET A 70 -5.26 1.39 -9.79
N ALA A 71 -6.04 2.19 -9.08
CA ALA A 71 -5.71 3.58 -8.75
C ALA A 71 -4.46 3.66 -7.86
N LEU A 72 -4.31 2.77 -6.88
CA LEU A 72 -3.09 2.65 -6.07
C LEU A 72 -1.86 2.33 -6.91
N ARG A 73 -1.95 1.36 -7.84
CA ARG A 73 -0.84 1.04 -8.76
C ARG A 73 -0.47 2.22 -9.66
N GLN A 74 -1.46 2.91 -10.21
CA GLN A 74 -1.24 4.07 -11.07
C GLN A 74 -0.63 5.25 -10.29
N SER A 75 -1.03 5.45 -9.04
CA SER A 75 -0.48 6.52 -8.19
C SER A 75 1.01 6.29 -7.88
N ASN A 76 1.41 5.05 -7.58
CA ASN A 76 2.84 4.74 -7.41
C ASN A 76 3.65 4.90 -8.72
N MET A 77 3.05 4.59 -9.87
CA MET A 77 3.67 4.81 -11.18
C MET A 77 3.79 6.31 -11.54
N LEU A 78 2.84 7.14 -11.10
CA LEU A 78 2.89 8.60 -11.24
C LEU A 78 3.98 9.22 -10.37
N LEU A 79 4.23 8.69 -9.16
CA LEU A 79 5.29 9.18 -8.27
C LEU A 79 6.70 9.02 -8.89
N ILE A 80 6.93 7.93 -9.64
CA ILE A 80 8.21 7.72 -10.37
C ILE A 80 8.32 8.66 -11.58
N ARG A 81 7.20 9.03 -12.22
CA ARG A 81 7.22 9.88 -13.42
C ARG A 81 7.43 11.38 -13.10
N VAL A 82 7.12 11.83 -11.89
CA VAL A 82 7.36 13.22 -11.46
C VAL A 82 8.84 13.45 -11.09
N GLU A 83 9.54 12.44 -10.58
CA GLU A 83 10.99 12.46 -10.27
C GLU A 83 11.90 12.32 -11.51
N GLY A 84 11.33 12.32 -12.72
CA GLY A 84 12.04 12.07 -13.99
C GLY A 84 12.21 13.26 -14.91
N SER A 85 12.13 14.51 -14.39
CA SER A 85 12.35 15.70 -15.22
C SER A 85 13.20 16.77 -14.51
N VAL A 86 14.45 16.43 -14.19
CA VAL A 86 15.49 17.46 -14.10
C VAL A 86 15.83 17.87 -15.53
N GLN A 87 15.08 18.85 -16.02
CA GLN A 87 15.57 19.78 -17.04
C GLN A 87 16.72 20.57 -16.42
N ARG A 88 17.90 20.62 -17.06
CA ARG A 88 18.81 21.77 -16.94
C ARG A 88 19.67 21.92 -18.19
N PRO A 89 20.16 23.15 -18.48
CA PRO A 89 20.11 23.77 -19.79
C PRO A 89 21.52 23.98 -20.39
N THR A 90 21.53 24.34 -21.68
CA THR A 90 22.56 25.07 -22.45
C THR A 90 24.02 25.01 -21.97
N GLU A 91 24.88 24.45 -22.83
CA GLU A 91 25.84 25.24 -23.60
C GLU A 91 25.77 24.84 -25.08
#